data_AF-A0A914M5D1-F1
#
_entry.id   AF-A0A914M5D1-F1
#
_cell.length_a   1.000
_cell.length_b   1.000
_cell.length_c   1.000
_cell.angle_alpha   90.00
_cell.angle_beta   90.00
_cell.angle_gamma   90.00
#
_symmetry.space_group_name_H-M   'P 1'
#
loop_
_entity.id
_entity.type
_entity.pdbx_description
1 polymer ?
#
loop_
_entity_poly.entity_id
_entity_poly.type
_entity_poly.pdbx_seq_one_letter_code
_entity_poly.pdbx_strand_id
1 'polypeptide(L)'
;MAIPEETRMQLFKGVCGPGFLKNESDEVRDRFMHVWFNDDMTIEQKQTEFRKLAQELLKNEESIARFAKFDQKLSEQISERHQTIQKLSVNAREAYNKWVNFRKQEHNFLSSLPPEIRAELGLM
;
A
#
# COMPACT_ATOMS: atom_id res chain seq x y z
N MET A 1 11.76 1.50 -7.83
CA MET A 1 12.24 0.11 -7.70
C MET A 1 11.02 -0.79 -7.70
N ALA A 2 10.71 -1.40 -8.84
CA ALA A 2 9.48 -2.19 -9.02
C ALA A 2 9.78 -3.68 -8.88
N ILE A 3 10.21 -4.09 -7.68
CA ILE A 3 10.38 -5.51 -7.34
C ILE A 3 8.99 -6.19 -7.51
N PRO A 4 8.86 -7.36 -8.18
CA PRO A 4 7.59 -8.08 -8.31
C PRO A 4 6.89 -8.30 -6.95
N GLU A 5 5.56 -8.38 -6.93
CA GLU A 5 4.81 -8.53 -5.67
C GLU A 5 5.25 -9.74 -4.86
N GLU A 6 5.36 -10.92 -5.48
CA GLU A 6 5.82 -12.14 -4.81
C GLU A 6 7.24 -11.98 -4.25
N THR A 7 8.14 -11.36 -5.02
CA THR A 7 9.51 -11.07 -4.59
C THR A 7 9.54 -10.05 -3.45
N ARG A 8 8.67 -9.03 -3.46
CA ARG A 8 8.51 -8.08 -2.34
C ARG A 8 7.97 -8.78 -1.10
N MET A 9 6.95 -9.61 -1.25
CA MET A 9 6.39 -10.39 -0.15
C MET A 9 7.47 -11.28 0.48
N GLN A 10 8.30 -11.95 -0.31
CA GLN A 10 9.41 -12.77 0.19
C GLN A 10 10.53 -11.95 0.83
N LEU A 11 11.02 -10.89 0.16
CA LEU A 11 12.14 -10.07 0.64
C LEU A 11 11.79 -9.28 1.90
N PHE A 12 10.54 -8.81 2.00
CA PHE A 12 10.09 -7.99 3.11
C PHE A 12 9.25 -8.76 4.13
N LYS A 13 9.13 -10.10 4.01
CA LYS A 13 8.41 -10.94 4.96
C LYS A 13 8.97 -10.71 6.37
N GLY A 14 8.21 -10.01 7.22
CA GLY A 14 8.63 -9.70 8.60
C GLY A 14 9.61 -8.52 8.75
N VAL A 15 10.02 -7.85 7.67
CA VAL A 15 10.89 -6.65 7.68
C VAL A 15 10.08 -5.37 7.45
N CYS A 16 9.06 -5.42 6.59
CA CYS A 16 8.15 -4.30 6.34
C CYS A 16 6.71 -4.78 6.28
N GLY A 17 5.76 -3.89 6.51
CA GLY A 17 4.33 -4.19 6.49
C GLY A 17 3.57 -3.60 7.69
N PRO A 18 2.25 -3.80 7.74
CA PRO A 18 1.42 -3.25 8.81
C PRO A 18 1.84 -3.80 10.18
N GLY A 19 2.23 -2.91 11.09
CA GLY A 19 2.76 -3.29 12.41
C GLY A 19 1.78 -4.06 13.31
N PHE A 20 0.48 -4.08 12.97
CA PHE A 20 -0.52 -4.85 13.72
C PHE A 20 -0.44 -6.36 13.50
N LEU A 21 0.32 -6.82 12.50
CA LEU A 21 0.42 -8.24 12.10
C LEU A 21 1.53 -9.03 12.82
N LYS A 22 2.21 -8.44 13.81
CA LYS A 22 3.45 -8.99 14.40
C LYS A 22 3.29 -10.41 14.97
N ASN A 23 2.11 -10.76 15.50
CA ASN A 23 1.84 -12.06 16.12
C ASN A 23 0.70 -12.83 15.41
N GLU A 24 0.34 -12.42 14.20
CA GLU A 24 -0.69 -13.10 13.43
C GLU A 24 -0.12 -14.31 12.68
N SER A 25 -0.98 -15.24 12.28
CA SER A 25 -0.56 -16.40 11.49
C SER A 25 -0.01 -15.97 10.12
N ASP A 26 0.81 -16.82 9.50
CA ASP A 26 1.37 -16.54 8.18
C ASP A 26 0.27 -16.34 7.12
N GLU A 27 -0.80 -17.13 7.18
CA GLU A 27 -1.95 -16.98 6.29
C GLU A 27 -2.62 -15.61 6.42
N VAL A 28 -2.88 -15.16 7.67
CA VAL A 28 -3.47 -13.84 7.92
C VAL A 28 -2.53 -12.75 7.42
N ARG A 29 -1.24 -12.83 7.77
CA ARG A 29 -0.21 -11.90 7.30
C ARG A 29 -0.18 -11.80 5.78
N ASP A 30 -0.17 -12.93 5.07
CA ASP A 30 -0.06 -12.94 3.61
C ASP A 30 -1.26 -12.24 2.95
N ARG A 31 -2.48 -12.42 3.48
CA ARG A 31 -3.69 -11.72 3.00
C ARG A 31 -3.57 -10.21 3.13
N PHE A 32 -3.08 -9.72 4.28
CA PHE A 32 -2.84 -8.29 4.48
C PHE A 32 -1.67 -7.78 3.64
N MET A 33 -0.60 -8.57 3.46
CA MET A 33 0.57 -8.16 2.68
C MET A 33 0.25 -8.04 1.19
N HIS A 34 -0.66 -8.86 0.66
CA HIS A 34 -1.18 -8.72 -0.70
C HIS A 34 -1.81 -7.34 -0.93
N VAL A 35 -2.68 -6.89 0.00
CA VAL A 35 -3.27 -5.54 -0.08
C VAL A 35 -2.21 -4.45 0.12
N TRP A 36 -1.24 -4.68 1.01
CA TRP A 36 -0.16 -3.72 1.27
C TRP A 36 0.72 -3.48 0.03
N PHE A 37 1.07 -4.53 -0.69
CA PHE A 37 1.94 -4.48 -1.87
C PHE A 37 1.20 -4.31 -3.20
N ASN A 38 -0.12 -4.32 -3.21
CA ASN A 38 -0.88 -4.00 -4.42
C ASN A 38 -0.65 -2.54 -4.81
N ASP A 39 0.16 -2.29 -5.84
CA ASP A 39 0.53 -0.95 -6.26
C ASP A 39 -0.59 -0.26 -7.07
N ASP A 40 -1.58 -1.02 -7.55
CA ASP A 40 -2.72 -0.50 -8.31
C ASP A 40 -3.79 0.14 -7.40
N MET A 41 -3.73 -0.15 -6.09
CA MET A 41 -4.66 0.39 -5.10
C MET A 41 -4.17 1.71 -4.51
N THR A 42 -5.07 2.70 -4.43
CA THR A 42 -4.82 3.90 -3.64
C THR A 42 -4.79 3.59 -2.15
N ILE A 43 -4.24 4.50 -1.35
CA ILE A 43 -4.16 4.32 0.11
C ILE A 43 -5.55 4.19 0.75
N GLU A 44 -6.56 4.89 0.20
CA GLU A 44 -7.95 4.81 0.62
C GLU A 44 -8.56 3.45 0.28
N GLN A 45 -8.31 2.93 -0.92
CA GLN A 45 -8.75 1.59 -1.31
C GLN A 45 -8.10 0.51 -0.43
N LYS A 46 -6.79 0.63 -0.16
CA LYS A 46 -6.07 -0.27 0.75
C LYS A 46 -6.68 -0.25 2.15
N GLN A 47 -6.99 0.94 2.67
CA GLN A 47 -7.64 1.07 3.98
C GLN A 47 -8.99 0.35 4.01
N THR A 48 -9.83 0.51 2.99
CA THR A 48 -11.11 -0.19 2.90
C THR A 48 -10.93 -1.70 2.92
N GLU A 49 -10.00 -2.24 2.12
CA GLU A 49 -9.75 -3.69 2.09
C GLU A 49 -9.14 -4.20 3.41
N PHE A 50 -8.26 -3.42 4.05
CA PHE A 50 -7.74 -3.75 5.38
C PHE A 50 -8.86 -3.85 6.43
N ARG A 51 -9.83 -2.93 6.41
CA ARG A 51 -10.98 -3.00 7.33
C ARG A 51 -11.82 -4.25 7.12
N LYS A 52 -12.05 -4.64 5.85
CA LYS A 52 -12.76 -5.89 5.52
C LYS A 52 -11.99 -7.12 6.02
N LEU A 53 -10.71 -7.22 5.68
CA LEU A 53 -9.85 -8.31 6.13
C LEU A 53 -9.76 -8.38 7.66
N ALA A 54 -9.72 -7.24 8.34
CA ALA A 54 -9.70 -7.20 9.80
C ALA A 54 -10.96 -7.81 10.43
N GLN A 55 -12.14 -7.49 9.89
CA GLN A 55 -13.41 -8.07 10.34
C GLN A 55 -13.47 -9.58 10.07
N GLU A 56 -12.94 -10.02 8.93
CA GLU A 56 -12.96 -11.41 8.51
C GLU A 56 -11.96 -12.28 9.30
N LEU A 57 -10.73 -11.80 9.47
CA LEU A 57 -9.58 -12.62 9.87
C LEU A 57 -9.11 -12.40 11.31
N LEU A 58 -9.22 -11.18 11.85
CA LEU A 58 -8.74 -10.90 13.21
C LEU A 58 -9.76 -11.39 14.24
N LYS A 59 -9.36 -12.35 15.08
CA LYS A 59 -10.23 -12.95 16.09
C LYS A 59 -9.83 -12.62 17.53
N ASN A 60 -8.56 -12.31 17.76
CA ASN A 60 -8.06 -12.00 19.10
C ASN A 60 -8.18 -10.49 19.39
N GLU A 61 -8.54 -10.16 20.63
CA GLU A 61 -8.79 -8.77 21.05
C GLU A 61 -7.54 -7.88 20.91
N GLU A 62 -6.35 -8.43 21.19
CA GLU A 62 -5.09 -7.69 21.06
C GLU A 62 -4.86 -7.20 19.62
N SER A 63 -5.13 -8.05 18.62
CA SER A 63 -4.88 -7.71 17.22
C SER A 63 -5.98 -6.85 16.64
N ILE A 64 -7.21 -6.99 17.10
CA ILE A 64 -8.28 -6.02 16.82
C ILE A 64 -7.89 -4.64 17.36
N ALA A 65 -7.37 -4.55 18.59
CA ALA A 65 -6.91 -3.29 19.17
C ALA A 65 -5.70 -2.69 18.42
N ARG A 66 -4.71 -3.51 18.04
CA ARG A 66 -3.57 -3.07 17.22
C ARG A 66 -4.03 -2.57 15.85
N PHE A 67 -4.97 -3.28 15.22
CA PHE A 67 -5.55 -2.87 13.95
C PHE A 67 -6.31 -1.54 14.08
N ALA A 68 -7.15 -1.37 15.10
CA ALA A 68 -7.88 -0.13 15.32
C ALA A 68 -6.93 1.08 15.45
N LYS A 69 -5.82 0.92 16.20
CA LYS A 69 -4.79 1.95 16.33
C LYS A 69 -4.09 2.26 15.00
N PHE A 70 -3.83 1.23 14.19
CA PHE A 70 -3.26 1.40 12.85
C PHE A 70 -4.24 2.14 11.92
N ASP A 71 -5.52 1.73 11.90
CA ASP A 71 -6.54 2.31 11.04
C ASP A 71 -6.86 3.76 11.39
N GLN A 72 -6.84 4.10 12.68
CA GLN A 72 -6.95 5.49 13.12
C GLN A 72 -5.80 6.35 12.58
N LYS A 73 -4.55 5.92 12.78
CA LYS A 73 -3.38 6.64 12.27
C LYS A 73 -3.40 6.78 10.74
N LEU A 74 -3.83 5.73 10.04
CA LEU A 74 -3.97 5.77 8.60
C LEU A 74 -5.04 6.79 8.16
N SER A 75 -6.18 6.83 8.87
CA SER A 75 -7.24 7.82 8.64
C SER A 75 -6.75 9.25 8.86
N GLU A 76 -5.96 9.49 9.92
CA GLU A 76 -5.33 10.78 10.21
C GLU A 76 -4.41 11.20 9.06
N GLN A 77 -3.51 10.33 8.61
CA GLN A 77 -2.60 10.60 7.50
C GLN A 77 -3.33 10.89 6.18
N ILE A 78 -4.38 10.13 5.86
CA ILE A 78 -5.22 10.36 4.68
C ILE A 78 -5.89 11.74 4.77
N SER A 79 -6.43 12.08 5.93
CA SER A 79 -7.08 13.38 6.18
C SER A 79 -6.08 14.54 6.04
N GLU A 80 -4.91 14.44 6.67
CA GLU A 80 -3.84 15.45 6.59
C GLU A 80 -3.37 15.66 5.15
N ARG A 81 -3.21 14.58 4.38
CA ARG A 81 -2.88 14.64 2.96
C ARG A 81 -3.97 15.38 2.17
N HIS A 82 -5.24 15.04 2.37
CA HIS A 82 -6.35 15.73 1.70
C HIS A 82 -6.37 17.22 2.04
N GLN A 83 -6.22 17.59 3.31
CA GLN A 83 -6.18 18.99 3.73
C GLN A 83 -4.99 19.73 3.08
N THR A 84 -3.82 19.09 3.02
CA THR A 84 -2.63 19.66 2.39
C THR A 84 -2.88 19.93 0.91
N ILE A 85 -3.47 18.98 0.18
CA ILE A 85 -3.82 19.13 -1.23
C ILE A 85 -4.85 20.24 -1.44
N GLN A 86 -5.85 20.35 -0.56
CA GLN A 86 -6.87 21.40 -0.63
C GLN A 86 -6.29 22.82 -0.42
N LYS A 87 -5.27 22.94 0.44
CA LYS A 87 -4.57 24.20 0.72
C LYS A 87 -3.63 24.64 -0.42
N LEU A 88 -3.36 23.78 -1.39
CA LEU A 88 -2.55 24.15 -2.56
C LEU A 88 -3.25 25.21 -3.41
N SER A 89 -2.45 26.13 -3.95
CA SER A 89 -2.90 27.02 -5.03
C SER A 89 -3.37 26.21 -6.24
N VAL A 90 -4.18 26.84 -7.12
CA VAL A 90 -4.72 26.17 -8.31
C VAL A 90 -3.59 25.58 -9.16
N ASN A 91 -2.56 26.37 -9.49
CA ASN A 91 -1.42 25.92 -10.28
C ASN A 91 -0.64 24.77 -9.60
N ALA A 92 -0.45 24.84 -8.27
CA ALA A 92 0.26 23.78 -7.54
C ALA A 92 -0.55 22.47 -7.52
N ARG A 93 -1.88 22.55 -7.39
CA ARG A 93 -2.78 21.40 -7.44
C ARG A 93 -2.83 20.75 -8.81
N GLU A 94 -2.85 21.56 -9.87
CA GLU A 94 -2.74 21.06 -11.24
C GLU A 94 -1.41 20.34 -11.49
N ALA A 95 -0.29 20.93 -11.04
CA ALA A 95 1.01 20.30 -11.13
C ALA A 95 1.07 18.99 -10.32
N TYR A 96 0.51 18.96 -9.11
CA TYR A 96 0.38 17.76 -8.29
C TYR A 96 -0.40 16.65 -9.01
N ASN A 97 -1.57 16.97 -9.57
CA ASN A 97 -2.40 16.01 -10.29
C ASN A 97 -1.68 15.44 -11.53
N LYS A 98 -0.99 16.29 -12.30
CA LYS A 98 -0.16 15.85 -13.44
C LYS A 98 0.96 14.92 -12.99
N TRP A 99 1.66 15.30 -11.92
CA TRP A 99 2.74 14.48 -11.37
C TRP A 99 2.25 13.11 -10.89
N VAL A 100 1.14 13.04 -10.15
CA VAL A 100 0.52 11.79 -9.73
C VAL A 100 0.15 10.92 -10.94
N ASN A 101 -0.43 11.51 -11.99
CA ASN A 101 -0.76 10.79 -13.20
C ASN A 101 0.49 10.25 -13.92
N PHE A 102 1.56 11.04 -14.04
CA PHE A 102 2.82 10.57 -14.62
C PHE A 102 3.43 9.40 -13.84
N ARG A 103 3.41 9.47 -12.50
CA ARG A 103 3.88 8.37 -11.64
C ARG A 103 3.08 7.09 -11.87
N LYS A 104 1.77 7.20 -12.06
CA LYS A 104 0.90 6.05 -12.39
C LYS A 104 1.23 5.49 -13.78
N GLN A 105 1.40 6.36 -14.79
CA GLN A 105 1.76 5.92 -16.14
C GLN A 105 3.13 5.25 -16.18
N GLU A 106 4.12 5.81 -15.48
CA GLU A 106 5.45 5.22 -15.29
C GLU A 106 5.33 3.82 -14.68
N HIS A 107 4.62 3.69 -13.55
CA HIS A 107 4.42 2.40 -12.90
C HIS A 107 3.74 1.38 -13.82
N ASN A 108 2.62 1.75 -14.45
CA ASN A 108 1.89 0.88 -15.38
C ASN A 108 2.75 0.44 -16.56
N PHE A 109 3.56 1.34 -17.11
CA PHE A 109 4.45 1.01 -18.21
C PHE A 109 5.48 -0.03 -17.75
N LEU A 110 6.16 0.23 -16.64
CA LEU A 110 7.18 -0.68 -16.10
C LEU A 110 6.61 -2.04 -15.68
N SER A 111 5.40 -2.09 -15.14
CA SER A 111 4.73 -3.35 -14.76
C SER A 111 4.27 -4.15 -15.98
N SER A 112 3.95 -3.48 -17.09
CA SER A 112 3.55 -4.12 -18.35
C SER A 112 4.71 -4.75 -19.15
N LEU A 113 5.95 -4.43 -18.80
CA LEU A 113 7.13 -4.94 -19.51
C LEU A 113 7.31 -6.46 -19.26
N PRO A 114 7.78 -7.21 -20.27
CA PRO A 114 8.12 -8.62 -20.10
C PRO A 114 9.18 -8.85 -19.02
N PRO A 115 9.15 -9.97 -18.28
CA PRO A 115 10.11 -10.27 -17.20
C PRO A 115 11.58 -10.14 -17.62
N GLU A 116 11.91 -10.60 -18.83
CA GLU A 116 13.26 -10.53 -19.40
C GLU A 116 13.74 -9.08 -19.60
N ILE A 117 12.86 -8.18 -20.05
CA ILE A 117 13.21 -6.76 -20.22
C ILE A 117 13.34 -6.08 -18.84
N ARG A 118 12.45 -6.42 -17.91
CA ARG A 118 12.55 -5.93 -16.53
C ARG A 118 13.85 -6.36 -15.86
N ALA A 119 14.29 -7.59 -16.13
CA ALA A 119 15.57 -8.11 -15.65
C ALA A 119 16.75 -7.28 -16.14
N GLU A 120 16.83 -7.04 -17.45
CA GLU A 120 17.89 -6.24 -18.06
C GLU A 120 17.91 -4.79 -17.52
N LEU A 121 16.73 -4.22 -17.23
CA LEU A 121 16.59 -2.89 -16.65
C LEU A 121 16.85 -2.84 -15.13
N GLY A 122 17.15 -3.97 -14.48
CA GLY A 122 17.35 -4.03 -13.03
C GLY A 122 16.07 -3.75 -12.22
N LEU A 123 14.91 -4.10 -12.78
CA LEU A 123 13.58 -3.95 -12.18
C LEU A 123 13.05 -5.28 -11.58
N MET A 124 13.93 -6.26 -11.35
CA MET A 124 13.63 -7.49 -10.62
C MET A 124 13.83 -7.33 -9.12
#